data_AF-A0A1B8HS38-F1
#
_entry.id   AF-A0A1B8HS38-F1
#
_cell.length_a   1.000
_cell.length_b   1.000
_cell.length_c   1.000
_cell.angle_alpha   90.00
_cell.angle_beta   90.00
_cell.angle_gamma   90.00
#
_symmetry.space_group_name_H-M   'P 1'
#
loop_
_entity.id
_entity.type
_entity.pdbx_description
1 polymer ?
#
loop_
_entity_poly.entity_id
_entity_poly.type
_entity_poly.pdbx_seq_one_letter_code
_entity_poly.pdbx_strand_id
1 'polypeptide(L)'
;MCLVTDAGTIRRLSIGGVMDNKEPIIFVSALRWAFSIVLILILFFLPFSFICYSEISLDSKISSFFSFLSLFGIVAACVIYIKQKKHSIDTEIRKNIRIDNSISKILLMECERIGYHREFMQKSYMFLVDNKPSNLTVKKEGINYYIVFKAENRKEYTRVFYKIDDSKLMGVLNIAVNSNSKYLDTVYSFIEAIEMVNTNLDNCFFDEKNMLEKNNIYNMSLNDLYLVISEIYH
;
A
#
# COMPACT_ATOMS: atom_id res chain seq x y z
N MET A 1 -31.33 -6.64 -28.83
CA MET A 1 -31.88 -7.54 -29.88
C MET A 1 -30.87 -8.65 -30.06
N CYS A 2 -31.29 -9.88 -29.78
CA CYS A 2 -30.48 -11.09 -29.76
C CYS A 2 -29.84 -11.39 -31.12
N LEU A 3 -28.70 -12.08 -31.12
CA LEU A 3 -28.55 -13.32 -31.89
C LEU A 3 -27.50 -14.21 -31.20
N VAL A 4 -28.03 -15.22 -30.52
CA VAL A 4 -27.35 -16.48 -30.24
C VAL A 4 -27.49 -17.34 -31.49
N THR A 5 -26.40 -17.91 -31.99
CA THR A 5 -26.44 -19.21 -32.67
C THR A 5 -25.20 -19.99 -32.29
N ASP A 6 -25.50 -21.17 -31.74
CA ASP A 6 -24.62 -22.20 -31.23
C ASP A 6 -24.15 -23.14 -32.36
N ALA A 7 -23.25 -24.06 -32.00
CA ALA A 7 -22.82 -25.26 -32.73
C ALA A 7 -21.65 -25.11 -33.73
N GLY A 8 -20.44 -25.21 -33.18
CA GLY A 8 -19.22 -25.54 -33.91
C GLY A 8 -18.28 -26.37 -33.04
N THR A 9 -18.50 -27.67 -33.02
CA THR A 9 -17.71 -28.68 -32.29
C THR A 9 -16.23 -28.61 -32.66
N ILE A 10 -15.38 -28.15 -31.74
CA ILE A 10 -13.96 -28.51 -31.72
C ILE A 10 -13.69 -29.22 -30.40
N ARG A 11 -13.72 -30.56 -30.47
CA ARG A 11 -13.03 -31.41 -29.51
C ARG A 11 -11.54 -31.06 -29.54
N ARG A 12 -11.06 -30.27 -28.58
CA ARG A 12 -9.67 -30.36 -28.15
C ARG A 12 -9.59 -31.37 -27.01
N LEU A 13 -9.16 -32.58 -27.38
CA LEU A 13 -8.48 -33.49 -26.49
C LEU A 13 -7.25 -32.78 -25.93
N SER A 14 -7.37 -32.23 -24.73
CA SER A 14 -6.25 -31.88 -23.86
C SER A 14 -6.01 -33.05 -22.92
N ILE A 15 -5.52 -34.16 -23.46
CA ILE A 15 -4.75 -35.11 -22.66
C ILE A 15 -3.37 -34.45 -22.49
N GLY A 16 -3.22 -33.81 -21.34
CA GLY A 16 -1.99 -33.17 -20.91
C GLY A 16 -2.11 -33.04 -19.42
N GLY A 17 -1.89 -34.16 -18.72
CA GLY A 17 -1.86 -34.19 -17.27
C GLY A 17 -0.93 -33.09 -16.79
N VAL A 18 -1.48 -32.21 -15.95
CA VAL A 18 -0.67 -31.39 -15.07
C VAL A 18 0.04 -32.39 -14.16
N MET A 19 1.23 -32.83 -14.56
CA MET A 19 2.18 -33.44 -13.63
C MET A 19 2.40 -32.39 -12.56
N ASP A 20 1.85 -32.67 -11.37
CA ASP A 20 2.04 -31.89 -10.17
C ASP A 20 3.57 -31.87 -9.92
N ASN A 21 4.22 -30.74 -10.21
CA ASN A 21 5.68 -30.51 -10.07
C ASN A 21 6.17 -30.57 -8.61
N LYS A 22 5.47 -31.30 -7.73
CA LYS A 22 5.78 -31.51 -6.32
C LYS A 22 6.61 -32.78 -6.06
N GLU A 23 6.55 -33.76 -6.95
CA GLU A 23 7.31 -35.02 -6.80
C GLU A 23 8.84 -34.83 -6.66
N PRO A 24 9.53 -34.01 -7.48
CA PRO A 24 10.97 -33.83 -7.33
C PRO A 24 11.33 -33.10 -6.02
N ILE A 25 10.45 -32.24 -5.52
CA ILE A 25 10.68 -31.45 -4.29
C ILE A 25 10.57 -32.34 -3.05
N ILE A 26 9.57 -33.25 -3.02
CA ILE A 26 9.36 -34.17 -1.90
C ILE A 26 10.52 -35.17 -1.83
N PHE A 27 10.97 -35.71 -2.95
CA PHE A 27 12.10 -36.65 -3.01
C PHE A 27 13.41 -36.00 -2.52
N VAL A 28 13.72 -34.78 -2.99
CA VAL A 28 14.90 -34.04 -2.53
C VAL A 28 14.81 -33.69 -1.04
N SER A 29 13.61 -33.36 -0.54
CA SER A 29 13.39 -33.11 0.89
C SER A 29 13.62 -34.36 1.72
N ALA A 30 13.06 -35.51 1.31
CA ALA A 30 13.23 -36.78 1.99
C ALA A 30 14.71 -37.21 2.07
N LEU A 31 15.46 -37.04 0.98
CA LEU A 31 16.91 -37.31 0.94
C LEU A 31 17.69 -36.41 1.90
N ARG A 32 17.36 -35.10 1.97
CA ARG A 32 17.99 -34.17 2.92
C ARG A 32 17.73 -34.56 4.37
N TRP A 33 16.51 -34.98 4.69
CA TRP A 33 16.16 -35.45 6.03
C TRP A 33 16.87 -36.76 6.39
N ALA A 34 16.88 -37.74 5.48
CA ALA A 34 17.59 -39.00 5.68
C ALA A 34 19.09 -38.78 5.90
N PHE A 35 19.74 -37.95 5.07
CA PHE A 35 21.14 -37.59 5.24
C PHE A 35 21.41 -36.88 6.57
N SER A 36 20.54 -35.95 6.97
CA SER A 36 20.68 -35.23 8.25
C SER A 36 20.57 -36.18 9.44
N ILE A 37 19.66 -37.15 9.40
CA ILE A 37 19.52 -38.17 10.46
C ILE A 37 20.79 -39.01 10.57
N VAL A 38 21.31 -39.51 9.45
CA VAL A 38 22.55 -40.30 9.43
C VAL A 38 23.73 -39.48 9.96
N LEU A 39 23.85 -38.22 9.56
CA LEU A 39 24.88 -37.31 10.04
C LEU A 39 24.81 -37.11 11.56
N ILE A 40 23.62 -36.88 12.12
CA ILE A 40 23.41 -36.71 13.56
C ILE A 40 23.79 -37.98 14.31
N LEU A 41 23.39 -39.15 13.81
CA LEU A 41 23.77 -40.44 14.41
C LEU A 41 25.29 -40.60 14.43
N ILE A 42 25.98 -40.34 13.32
CA ILE A 42 27.45 -40.45 13.26
C ILE A 42 28.12 -39.46 14.24
N LEU A 43 27.69 -38.20 14.24
CA LEU A 43 28.24 -37.15 15.10
C LEU A 43 27.94 -37.40 16.59
N PHE A 44 26.87 -38.13 16.92
CA PHE A 44 26.54 -38.45 18.30
C PHE A 44 27.25 -39.72 18.78
N PHE A 45 27.18 -40.80 17.99
CA PHE A 45 27.66 -42.12 18.41
C PHE A 45 29.18 -42.27 18.34
N LEU A 46 29.89 -41.63 17.40
CA LEU A 46 31.35 -41.75 17.33
C LEU A 46 32.04 -41.14 18.56
N PRO A 47 31.77 -39.87 18.96
CA PRO A 47 32.42 -39.29 20.13
C PRO A 47 31.96 -39.95 21.43
N PHE A 48 30.68 -40.33 21.51
CA PHE A 48 30.16 -41.08 22.65
C PHE A 48 30.88 -42.42 22.83
N SER A 49 31.04 -43.18 21.75
CA SER A 49 31.77 -44.46 21.78
C SER A 49 33.24 -44.25 22.17
N PHE A 50 33.89 -43.22 21.65
CA PHE A 50 35.27 -42.87 22.01
C PHE A 50 35.42 -42.54 23.51
N ILE A 51 34.48 -41.78 24.10
CA ILE A 51 34.48 -41.47 25.53
C ILE A 51 34.28 -42.75 26.37
N CYS A 52 33.39 -43.65 25.96
CA CYS A 52 33.13 -44.88 26.69
C CYS A 52 34.31 -45.87 26.66
N TYR A 53 34.90 -46.09 25.48
CA TYR A 53 35.94 -47.10 25.25
C TYR A 53 37.38 -46.61 25.40
N SER A 54 37.60 -45.32 25.65
CA SER A 54 38.95 -44.80 25.93
C SER A 54 39.50 -45.29 27.28
N GLU A 55 40.81 -45.55 27.32
CA GLU A 55 41.56 -45.92 28.53
C GLU A 55 41.93 -44.68 29.37
N ILE A 56 40.94 -43.84 29.69
CA ILE A 56 41.10 -42.68 30.56
C ILE A 56 40.42 -42.91 31.91
N SER A 57 40.80 -42.14 32.93
CA SER A 57 40.19 -42.22 34.26
C SER A 57 38.69 -41.93 34.24
N LEU A 58 37.95 -42.49 35.20
CA LEU A 58 36.50 -42.32 35.32
C LEU A 58 36.10 -40.83 35.39
N ASP A 59 36.84 -40.04 36.18
CA ASP A 59 36.61 -38.60 36.31
C ASP A 59 36.79 -37.87 34.97
N SER A 60 37.77 -38.27 34.17
CA SER A 60 38.01 -37.73 32.83
C SER A 60 36.91 -38.11 31.84
N LYS A 61 36.32 -39.31 31.96
CA LYS A 61 35.16 -39.73 31.14
C LYS A 61 33.94 -38.87 31.44
N ILE A 62 33.63 -38.68 32.72
CA ILE A 62 32.49 -37.88 33.17
C ILE A 62 32.65 -36.42 32.70
N SER A 63 33.84 -35.83 32.89
CA SER A 63 34.13 -34.47 32.42
C SER A 63 33.97 -34.33 30.90
N SER A 64 34.52 -35.27 30.13
CA SER A 64 34.42 -35.27 28.66
C SER A 64 32.98 -35.43 28.17
N PHE A 65 32.16 -36.22 28.88
CA PHE A 65 30.74 -36.37 28.58
C PHE A 65 29.97 -35.06 28.78
N PHE A 66 30.23 -34.33 29.87
CA PHE A 66 29.62 -33.01 30.08
C PHE A 66 30.07 -31.98 29.03
N SER A 67 31.35 -31.99 28.65
CA SER A 67 31.85 -31.13 27.56
C SER A 67 31.17 -31.46 26.23
N PHE A 68 30.99 -32.74 25.90
CA PHE A 68 30.26 -33.17 24.72
C PHE A 68 28.79 -32.74 24.75
N LEU A 69 28.09 -32.93 25.87
CA LEU A 69 26.71 -32.49 26.03
C LEU A 69 26.56 -30.96 25.92
N SER A 70 27.53 -30.20 26.45
CA SER A 70 27.55 -28.75 26.36
C SER A 70 27.63 -28.23 24.92
N LEU A 71 28.33 -28.96 24.03
CA LEU A 71 28.41 -28.63 22.61
C LEU A 71 27.03 -28.67 21.94
N PHE A 72 26.19 -29.66 22.25
CA PHE A 72 24.80 -29.69 21.75
C PHE A 72 23.97 -28.55 22.32
N GLY A 73 24.19 -28.17 23.57
CA GLY A 73 23.55 -27.00 24.18
C GLY A 73 23.86 -25.71 23.41
N ILE A 74 25.12 -25.49 23.05
CA ILE A 74 25.56 -24.33 22.25
C ILE A 74 24.94 -24.37 20.85
N VAL A 75 24.98 -25.53 20.17
CA VAL A 75 24.37 -25.68 18.84
C VAL A 75 22.87 -25.43 18.87
N ALA A 76 22.16 -25.97 19.87
CA ALA A 76 20.73 -25.74 20.05
C ALA A 76 20.41 -24.26 20.28
N ALA A 77 21.19 -23.57 21.12
CA ALA A 77 21.06 -22.14 21.35
C ALA A 77 21.26 -21.33 20.06
N CYS A 78 22.28 -21.66 19.25
CA CYS A 78 22.51 -21.03 17.95
C CYS A 78 21.33 -21.24 16.98
N VAL A 79 20.78 -22.45 16.89
CA VAL A 79 19.63 -22.76 16.04
C VAL A 79 18.39 -21.98 16.47
N ILE A 80 18.13 -21.91 17.79
CA ILE A 80 17.00 -21.14 18.34
C ILE A 80 17.20 -19.65 18.03
N TYR A 81 18.40 -19.10 18.24
CA TYR A 81 18.71 -17.71 17.94
C TYR A 81 18.48 -17.37 16.47
N ILE A 82 18.94 -18.21 15.53
CA ILE A 82 18.70 -18.02 14.09
C ILE A 82 17.21 -18.06 13.77
N LYS A 83 16.46 -19.02 14.34
CA LYS A 83 15.01 -19.11 14.15
C LYS A 83 14.27 -17.89 14.71
N GLN A 84 14.64 -17.41 15.90
CA GLN A 84 14.05 -16.22 16.51
C GLN A 84 14.34 -14.97 15.67
N LYS A 85 15.58 -14.79 15.21
CA LYS A 85 15.97 -13.69 14.33
C LYS A 85 15.21 -13.73 13.00
N LYS A 86 15.05 -14.91 12.40
CA LYS A 86 14.24 -15.05 11.18
C LYS A 86 12.77 -14.69 11.44
N HIS A 87 12.21 -15.20 12.54
CA HIS A 87 10.84 -14.92 12.91
C HIS A 87 10.60 -13.43 13.15
N SER A 88 11.52 -12.73 13.83
CA SER A 88 11.39 -11.28 14.06
C SER A 88 11.38 -10.48 12.76
N ILE A 89 12.27 -10.83 11.82
CA ILE A 89 12.31 -10.22 10.48
C ILE A 89 11.00 -10.49 9.73
N ASP A 90 10.53 -11.75 9.70
CA ASP A 90 9.28 -12.12 9.02
C ASP A 90 8.05 -11.42 9.64
N THR A 91 8.06 -11.16 10.95
CA THR A 91 6.98 -10.39 11.61
C THR A 91 7.02 -8.91 11.26
N GLU A 92 8.21 -8.32 11.15
CA GLU A 92 8.39 -6.92 10.79
C GLU A 92 7.96 -6.68 9.33
N ILE A 93 8.37 -7.56 8.40
CA ILE A 93 7.94 -7.52 7.01
C ILE A 93 6.41 -7.61 6.91
N ARG A 94 5.77 -8.55 7.63
CA ARG A 94 4.31 -8.68 7.62
C ARG A 94 3.59 -7.48 8.21
N LYS A 95 4.17 -6.86 9.25
CA LYS A 95 3.65 -5.62 9.83
C LYS A 95 3.70 -4.49 8.80
N ASN A 96 4.82 -4.31 8.11
CA ASN A 96 4.98 -3.26 7.10
C ASN A 96 4.03 -3.48 5.91
N ILE A 97 3.88 -4.72 5.41
CA ILE A 97 2.90 -5.04 4.37
C ILE A 97 1.47 -4.67 4.81
N ARG A 98 1.11 -4.95 6.07
CA ARG A 98 -0.23 -4.60 6.58
C ARG A 98 -0.41 -3.08 6.62
N ILE A 99 0.60 -2.34 7.08
CA ILE A 99 0.57 -0.86 7.12
C ILE A 99 0.43 -0.30 5.71
N ASP A 100 1.25 -0.76 4.76
CA ASP A 100 1.20 -0.32 3.36
C ASP A 100 -0.16 -0.60 2.72
N ASN A 101 -0.77 -1.77 3.00
CA ASN A 101 -2.12 -2.08 2.52
C ASN A 101 -3.17 -1.14 3.12
N SER A 102 -3.04 -0.77 4.39
CA SER A 102 -3.92 0.21 5.02
C SER A 102 -3.75 1.60 4.42
N ILE A 103 -2.50 2.05 4.19
CA ILE A 103 -2.19 3.33 3.55
C ILE A 103 -2.79 3.38 2.14
N SER A 104 -2.55 2.37 1.32
CA SER A 104 -3.09 2.27 -0.04
C SER A 104 -4.62 2.34 -0.06
N LYS A 105 -5.29 1.66 0.88
CA LYS A 105 -6.76 1.72 0.97
C LYS A 105 -7.26 3.13 1.33
N ILE A 106 -6.59 3.82 2.25
CA ILE A 106 -6.97 5.19 2.61
C ILE A 106 -6.72 6.13 1.43
N LEU A 107 -5.58 6.00 0.75
CA LEU A 107 -5.27 6.77 -0.46
C LEU A 107 -6.36 6.61 -1.51
N LEU A 108 -6.77 5.37 -1.84
CA LEU A 108 -7.85 5.11 -2.80
C LEU A 108 -9.17 5.76 -2.37
N MET A 109 -9.56 5.64 -1.10
CA MET A 109 -10.78 6.26 -0.59
C MET A 109 -10.74 7.80 -0.68
N GLU A 110 -9.60 8.41 -0.37
CA GLU A 110 -9.43 9.85 -0.48
C GLU A 110 -9.35 10.32 -1.94
N CYS A 111 -8.75 9.53 -2.84
CA CYS A 111 -8.81 9.75 -4.29
C CYS A 111 -10.25 9.79 -4.79
N GLU A 112 -11.08 8.81 -4.44
CA GLU A 112 -12.49 8.78 -4.85
C GLU A 112 -13.24 9.99 -4.29
N ARG A 113 -13.10 10.28 -2.99
CA ARG A 113 -13.73 11.42 -2.34
C ARG A 113 -13.38 12.74 -3.04
N ILE A 114 -12.10 12.95 -3.31
CA ILE A 114 -11.64 14.19 -3.95
C ILE A 114 -12.05 14.23 -5.43
N GLY A 115 -12.10 13.08 -6.11
CA GLY A 115 -12.68 12.97 -7.45
C GLY A 115 -14.12 13.49 -7.53
N TYR A 116 -14.96 13.16 -6.54
CA TYR A 116 -16.31 13.70 -6.45
C TYR A 116 -16.32 15.22 -6.19
N HIS A 117 -15.47 15.70 -5.28
CA HIS A 117 -15.35 17.13 -4.99
C HIS A 117 -14.93 17.92 -6.24
N ARG A 118 -13.98 17.39 -7.00
CA ARG A 118 -13.54 17.93 -8.30
C ARG A 118 -14.69 18.03 -9.29
N GLU A 119 -15.39 16.94 -9.54
CA GLU A 119 -16.48 16.91 -10.53
C GLU A 119 -17.59 17.91 -10.17
N PHE A 120 -17.93 18.00 -8.89
CA PHE A 120 -18.91 18.95 -8.38
C PHE A 120 -18.48 20.41 -8.59
N MET A 121 -17.22 20.74 -8.25
CA MET A 121 -16.68 22.10 -8.42
C MET A 121 -16.62 22.48 -9.90
N GLN A 122 -16.20 21.56 -10.77
CA GLN A 122 -16.14 21.79 -12.22
C GLN A 122 -17.53 22.08 -12.81
N LYS A 123 -18.54 21.26 -12.47
CA LYS A 123 -19.93 21.48 -12.91
C LYS A 123 -20.50 22.80 -12.41
N SER A 124 -20.21 23.16 -11.15
CA SER A 124 -20.64 24.42 -10.56
C SER A 124 -20.03 25.62 -11.27
N TYR A 125 -18.76 25.50 -11.68
CA TYR A 125 -18.09 26.54 -12.44
C TYR A 125 -18.62 26.68 -13.87
N MET A 126 -18.76 25.58 -14.61
CA MET A 126 -19.31 25.62 -15.96
C MET A 126 -20.70 26.29 -15.97
N PHE A 127 -21.53 25.95 -14.98
CA PHE A 127 -22.82 26.61 -14.82
C PHE A 127 -22.69 28.12 -14.61
N LEU A 128 -21.72 28.57 -13.81
CA LEU A 128 -21.48 29.99 -13.58
C LEU A 128 -21.09 30.71 -14.87
N VAL A 129 -20.15 30.15 -15.64
CA VAL A 129 -19.67 30.74 -16.91
C VAL A 129 -20.76 30.78 -17.98
N ASP A 130 -21.47 29.67 -18.18
CA ASP A 130 -22.46 29.53 -19.25
C ASP A 130 -23.65 30.49 -19.09
N ASN A 131 -23.96 30.88 -17.84
CA ASN A 131 -25.08 31.77 -17.53
C ASN A 131 -24.72 33.27 -17.55
N LYS A 132 -23.47 33.63 -17.91
CA LYS A 132 -22.99 35.02 -18.04
C LYS A 132 -23.45 35.92 -16.87
N PRO A 133 -22.87 35.73 -15.68
CA PRO A 133 -23.40 36.30 -14.47
C PRO A 133 -23.31 37.82 -14.48
N SER A 134 -24.37 38.46 -13.99
CA SER A 134 -24.40 39.89 -13.64
C SER A 134 -24.54 40.04 -12.12
N ASN A 135 -23.98 41.11 -11.55
CA ASN A 135 -23.98 41.37 -10.10
C ASN A 135 -23.47 40.17 -9.29
N LEU A 136 -22.28 39.69 -9.63
CA LEU A 136 -21.62 38.62 -8.92
C LEU A 136 -21.18 39.12 -7.54
N THR A 137 -21.44 38.34 -6.50
CA THR A 137 -21.00 38.60 -5.13
C THR A 137 -20.45 37.32 -4.54
N VAL A 138 -19.32 37.43 -3.83
CA VAL A 138 -18.67 36.29 -3.18
C VAL A 138 -18.69 36.50 -1.67
N LYS A 139 -19.20 35.50 -0.94
CA LYS A 139 -19.15 35.47 0.53
C LYS A 139 -18.37 34.24 0.98
N LYS A 140 -17.33 34.45 1.79
CA LYS A 140 -16.57 33.37 2.42
C LYS A 140 -17.10 33.11 3.83
N GLU A 141 -17.45 31.86 4.14
CA GLU A 141 -17.77 31.41 5.49
C GLU A 141 -16.98 30.14 5.81
N GLY A 142 -15.97 30.28 6.66
CA GLY A 142 -15.05 29.18 6.97
C GLY A 142 -14.33 28.67 5.72
N ILE A 143 -14.55 27.40 5.39
CA ILE A 143 -13.98 26.73 4.20
C ILE A 143 -14.82 26.89 2.93
N ASN A 144 -16.01 27.47 3.04
CA ASN A 144 -16.96 27.58 1.94
C ASN A 144 -16.93 28.98 1.30
N TYR A 145 -17.07 29.02 -0.02
CA TYR A 145 -17.25 30.21 -0.83
C TYR A 145 -18.64 30.14 -1.47
N TYR A 146 -19.50 31.08 -1.11
CA TYR A 146 -20.84 31.24 -1.67
C TYR A 146 -20.78 32.32 -2.73
N ILE A 147 -21.06 31.95 -3.96
CA ILE A 147 -21.12 32.88 -5.08
C ILE A 147 -22.59 33.08 -5.44
N VAL A 148 -23.07 34.29 -5.26
CA VAL A 148 -24.43 34.69 -5.59
C VAL A 148 -24.38 35.56 -6.85
N PHE A 149 -25.19 35.23 -7.85
CA PHE A 149 -25.23 35.98 -9.11
C PHE A 149 -26.62 35.97 -9.72
N LYS A 150 -26.89 36.96 -10.58
CA LYS A 150 -28.09 37.02 -11.41
C LYS A 150 -27.78 36.60 -12.84
N ALA A 151 -28.52 35.63 -13.34
CA ALA A 151 -28.48 35.28 -14.76
C ALA A 151 -29.30 36.28 -15.60
N GLU A 152 -29.10 36.28 -16.92
CA GLU A 152 -29.86 37.12 -17.88
C GLU A 152 -31.39 37.03 -17.68
N ASN A 153 -31.89 35.88 -17.22
CA ASN A 153 -33.31 35.64 -16.94
C ASN A 153 -33.83 36.28 -15.62
N ARG A 154 -33.06 37.18 -15.00
CA ARG A 154 -33.33 37.86 -13.70
C ARG A 154 -33.49 36.95 -12.48
N LYS A 155 -33.28 35.64 -12.62
CA LYS A 155 -33.27 34.69 -11.50
C LYS A 155 -31.91 34.71 -10.81
N GLU A 156 -31.96 34.75 -9.48
CA GLU A 156 -30.78 34.72 -8.62
C GLU A 156 -30.39 33.27 -8.34
N TYR A 157 -29.09 33.00 -8.43
CA TYR A 157 -28.50 31.68 -8.21
C TYR A 157 -27.39 31.77 -7.19
N THR A 158 -27.29 30.74 -6.35
CA THR A 158 -26.17 30.56 -5.42
C THR A 158 -25.41 29.30 -5.80
N ARG A 159 -24.09 29.41 -5.91
CA ARG A 159 -23.16 28.29 -6.07
C ARG A 159 -22.19 28.25 -4.91
N VAL A 160 -21.78 27.04 -4.55
CA VAL A 160 -20.90 26.80 -3.40
C VAL A 160 -19.65 26.12 -3.90
N PHE A 161 -18.50 26.67 -3.53
CA PHE A 161 -17.19 26.06 -3.65
C PHE A 161 -16.61 25.90 -2.26
N TYR A 162 -15.68 24.97 -2.07
CA TYR A 162 -15.10 24.73 -0.76
C TYR A 162 -13.67 24.23 -0.87
N LYS A 163 -12.88 24.54 0.15
CA LYS A 163 -11.55 23.94 0.30
C LYS A 163 -11.68 22.44 0.55
N ILE A 164 -10.79 21.69 -0.08
CA ILE A 164 -10.65 20.26 0.15
C ILE A 164 -9.90 20.07 1.48
N ASP A 165 -10.52 19.36 2.41
CA ASP A 165 -9.89 18.94 3.68
C ASP A 165 -8.85 17.83 3.43
N ASP A 166 -7.63 18.01 3.91
CA ASP A 166 -6.48 17.11 3.78
C ASP A 166 -6.09 16.44 5.12
N SER A 167 -6.83 16.69 6.20
CA SER A 167 -6.50 16.23 7.56
C SER A 167 -6.27 14.71 7.65
N LYS A 168 -7.04 13.91 6.91
CA LYS A 168 -6.87 12.46 6.83
C LYS A 168 -5.56 12.06 6.13
N LEU A 169 -5.20 12.76 5.06
CA LEU A 169 -3.94 12.50 4.35
C LEU A 169 -2.74 12.89 5.21
N MET A 170 -2.85 13.96 6.00
CA MET A 170 -1.84 14.32 7.01
C MET A 170 -1.68 13.22 8.08
N GLY A 171 -2.77 12.59 8.50
CA GLY A 171 -2.73 11.41 9.37
C GLY A 171 -2.01 10.22 8.72
N VAL A 172 -2.29 9.96 7.43
CA VAL A 172 -1.62 8.91 6.64
C VAL A 172 -0.14 9.22 6.47
N LEU A 173 0.23 10.48 6.25
CA LEU A 173 1.61 10.90 6.08
C LEU A 173 2.45 10.55 7.32
N ASN A 174 1.92 10.87 8.51
CA ASN A 174 2.60 10.52 9.76
C ASN A 174 2.81 8.99 9.89
N ILE A 175 1.83 8.18 9.48
CA ILE A 175 1.97 6.73 9.48
C ILE A 175 3.05 6.30 8.47
N ALA A 176 3.02 6.85 7.26
CA ALA A 176 3.96 6.52 6.18
C ALA A 176 5.42 6.85 6.57
N VAL A 177 5.66 8.00 7.19
CA VAL A 177 6.98 8.41 7.71
C VAL A 177 7.46 7.42 8.78
N ASN A 178 6.61 7.12 9.76
CA ASN A 178 7.00 6.26 10.88
C ASN A 178 7.20 4.79 10.49
N SER A 179 6.58 4.33 9.40
CA SER A 179 6.71 2.96 8.92
C SER A 179 7.67 2.80 7.74
N ASN A 180 8.32 3.89 7.29
CA ASN A 180 9.11 3.92 6.05
C ASN A 180 8.33 3.29 4.86
N SER A 181 7.07 3.70 4.72
CA SER A 181 6.17 3.16 3.70
C SER A 181 6.64 3.52 2.30
N LYS A 182 6.46 2.60 1.36
CA LYS A 182 6.70 2.86 -0.08
C LYS A 182 5.77 3.92 -0.68
N TYR A 183 4.68 4.29 0.00
CA TYR A 183 3.73 5.30 -0.46
C TYR A 183 4.03 6.71 0.09
N LEU A 184 5.15 6.90 0.80
CA LEU A 184 5.50 8.18 1.41
C LEU A 184 5.46 9.34 0.40
N ASP A 185 6.15 9.19 -0.72
CA ASP A 185 6.22 10.22 -1.77
C ASP A 185 4.85 10.46 -2.40
N THR A 186 4.07 9.40 -2.65
CA THR A 186 2.70 9.51 -3.18
C THR A 186 1.80 10.31 -2.24
N VAL A 187 1.88 10.08 -0.93
CA VAL A 187 1.09 10.82 0.07
C VAL A 187 1.49 12.29 0.07
N TYR A 188 2.79 12.59 0.03
CA TYR A 188 3.29 13.96 -0.05
C TYR A 188 2.78 14.70 -1.29
N SER A 189 2.98 14.12 -2.48
CA SER A 189 2.51 14.71 -3.74
C SER A 189 1.00 14.93 -3.75
N PHE A 190 0.24 14.04 -3.09
CA PHE A 190 -1.21 14.19 -3.01
C PHE A 190 -1.62 15.39 -2.13
N ILE A 191 -0.97 15.56 -0.98
CA ILE A 191 -1.23 16.71 -0.10
C ILE A 191 -0.86 18.01 -0.82
N GLU A 192 0.30 18.06 -1.46
CA GLU A 192 0.76 19.24 -2.20
C GLU A 192 -0.22 19.63 -3.31
N ALA A 193 -0.75 18.66 -4.07
CA ALA A 193 -1.77 18.91 -5.08
C ALA A 193 -3.05 19.51 -4.48
N ILE A 194 -3.48 19.05 -3.31
CA ILE A 194 -4.66 19.59 -2.61
C ILE A 194 -4.41 21.02 -2.14
N GLU A 195 -3.26 21.29 -1.52
CA GLU A 195 -2.87 22.62 -1.06
C GLU A 195 -2.81 23.61 -2.24
N MET A 196 -2.29 23.18 -3.38
CA MET A 196 -2.26 23.97 -4.60
C MET A 196 -3.68 24.30 -5.09
N VAL A 197 -4.59 23.32 -5.12
CA VAL A 197 -6.01 23.55 -5.48
C VAL A 197 -6.66 24.53 -4.50
N ASN A 198 -6.44 24.35 -3.19
CA ASN A 198 -6.99 25.22 -2.15
C ASN A 198 -6.47 26.67 -2.26
N THR A 199 -5.19 26.84 -2.61
CA THR A 199 -4.57 28.15 -2.84
C THR A 199 -5.13 28.81 -4.10
N ASN A 200 -5.33 28.03 -5.17
CA ASN A 200 -5.95 28.51 -6.40
C ASN A 200 -7.41 28.94 -6.19
N LEU A 201 -8.18 28.20 -5.36
CA LEU A 201 -9.53 28.58 -4.96
C LEU A 201 -9.53 29.92 -4.20
N ASP A 202 -8.63 30.09 -3.23
CA ASP A 202 -8.49 31.37 -2.51
C ASP A 202 -8.20 32.52 -3.47
N ASN A 203 -7.19 32.39 -4.33
CA ASN A 203 -6.80 33.44 -5.26
C ASN A 203 -7.90 33.77 -6.26
N CYS A 204 -8.61 32.76 -6.75
CA CYS A 204 -9.64 32.94 -7.76
C CYS A 204 -10.89 33.65 -7.22
N PHE A 205 -11.28 33.35 -5.97
CA PHE A 205 -12.45 33.94 -5.34
C PHE A 205 -12.16 35.19 -4.50
N PHE A 206 -10.90 35.67 -4.50
CA PHE A 206 -10.51 36.92 -3.83
C PHE A 206 -10.88 38.18 -4.63
N ASP A 207 -11.00 38.09 -5.96
CA ASP A 207 -11.33 39.22 -6.84
C ASP A 207 -12.41 38.84 -7.87
N GLU A 208 -13.57 39.52 -7.81
CA GLU A 208 -14.75 39.28 -8.66
C GLU A 208 -14.42 39.39 -10.16
N LYS A 209 -13.43 40.19 -10.55
CA LYS A 209 -13.01 40.33 -11.96
C LYS A 209 -12.19 39.15 -12.46
N ASN A 210 -11.38 38.53 -11.61
CA ASN A 210 -10.50 37.42 -11.98
C ASN A 210 -11.25 36.08 -12.12
N MET A 211 -12.45 35.97 -11.52
CA MET A 211 -13.28 34.76 -11.59
C MET A 211 -13.76 34.40 -13.02
N LEU A 212 -13.95 35.40 -13.88
CA LEU A 212 -14.55 35.21 -15.21
C LEU A 212 -13.52 35.23 -16.34
N GLU A 213 -12.25 35.49 -16.04
CA GLU A 213 -11.18 35.32 -17.02
C GLU A 213 -11.02 33.83 -17.35
N LYS A 214 -11.38 33.50 -18.59
CA LYS A 214 -11.59 32.16 -19.17
C LYS A 214 -10.43 31.14 -19.00
N ASN A 215 -9.31 31.56 -18.42
CA ASN A 215 -8.10 30.76 -18.27
C ASN A 215 -7.76 30.34 -16.83
N ASN A 216 -8.34 30.93 -15.79
CA ASN A 216 -7.88 30.64 -14.42
C ASN A 216 -8.52 29.42 -13.76
N ILE A 217 -9.76 29.08 -14.10
CA ILE A 217 -10.47 27.96 -13.42
C ILE A 217 -10.34 26.64 -14.19
N TYR A 218 -10.07 26.67 -15.51
CA TYR A 218 -9.55 25.50 -16.22
C TYR A 218 -8.10 25.16 -15.81
N ASN A 219 -7.33 26.16 -15.34
CA ASN A 219 -6.00 26.01 -14.74
C ASN A 219 -6.03 25.74 -13.23
N MET A 220 -7.21 25.55 -12.60
CA MET A 220 -7.20 24.87 -11.30
C MET A 220 -6.50 23.54 -11.51
N SER A 221 -5.41 23.34 -10.78
CA SER A 221 -4.46 22.21 -10.75
C SER A 221 -5.07 20.84 -10.41
N LEU A 222 -6.32 20.63 -10.81
CA LEU A 222 -7.05 19.37 -10.80
C LEU A 222 -6.45 18.36 -11.80
N ASN A 223 -5.58 18.79 -12.71
CA ASN A 223 -4.75 17.91 -13.54
C ASN A 223 -3.64 17.24 -12.71
N ASP A 224 -3.01 17.97 -11.79
CA ASP A 224 -1.97 17.40 -10.92
C ASP A 224 -2.59 16.39 -9.96
N LEU A 225 -3.77 16.72 -9.44
CA LEU A 225 -4.56 15.81 -8.63
C LEU A 225 -5.06 14.59 -9.43
N TYR A 226 -5.35 14.77 -10.72
CA TYR A 226 -5.66 13.66 -11.64
C TYR A 226 -4.43 12.78 -11.94
N LEU A 227 -3.24 13.36 -12.10
CA LEU A 227 -2.00 12.62 -12.28
C LEU A 227 -1.69 11.75 -11.06
N VAL A 228 -1.79 12.31 -9.85
CA VAL A 228 -1.60 11.57 -8.60
C VAL A 228 -2.65 10.47 -8.44
N ILE A 229 -3.92 10.74 -8.78
CA ILE A 229 -4.95 9.70 -8.80
C ILE A 229 -4.59 8.60 -9.82
N SER A 230 -4.13 8.95 -11.01
CA SER A 230 -3.79 7.98 -12.04
C SER A 230 -2.61 7.07 -11.65
N GLU A 231 -1.62 7.60 -10.93
CA GLU A 231 -0.50 6.81 -10.36
C GLU A 231 -0.93 5.85 -9.25
N ILE A 232 -2.01 6.14 -8.54
CA ILE A 232 -2.53 5.26 -7.49
C ILE A 232 -3.33 4.09 -8.10
N TYR A 233 -3.96 4.30 -9.26
CA TYR A 233 -4.79 3.29 -9.94
C TYR A 233 -4.03 2.41 -10.95
N HIS A 234 -2.82 2.78 -11.37
CA HIS A 234 -1.99 2.06 -12.36
C HIS A 234 -0.65 1.60 -11.80
#